data_AF-A0A839RT79-F1
#
_entry.id   AF-A0A839RT79-F1
#
_cell.length_a   1.000
_cell.length_b   1.000
_cell.length_c   1.000
_cell.angle_alpha   90.00
_cell.angle_beta   90.00
_cell.angle_gamma   90.00
#
_symmetry.space_group_name_H-M   'P 1'
#
loop_
_entity.id
_entity.type
_entity.pdbx_description
1 polymer ?
#
loop_
_entity_poly.entity_id
_entity_poly.type
_entity_poly.pdbx_seq_one_letter_code
_entity_poly.pdbx_strand_id
1 'polypeptide(L)'
;MSKVHLTRASSTGGGGKNELFVHSASLDSGEIEVVDGIPVTCAARTVIDIARSVPFEQAVVVGDAALQREIVSKNELALTLERARNMKGIAAARRAVAFMDSRSESVGESRSRVLFHTQGVASPQCRLKSTTRSIR
;
A
#
# COMPACT_ATOMS: atom_id res chain seq x y z
N MET A 1 9.79 16.94 -8.51
CA MET A 1 9.49 17.78 -7.33
C MET A 1 8.93 16.89 -6.24
N SER A 2 9.67 16.67 -5.16
CA SER A 2 9.29 15.77 -4.06
C SER A 2 8.26 16.46 -3.16
N LYS A 3 7.00 16.07 -3.32
CA LYS A 3 5.95 16.46 -2.36
C LYS A 3 6.10 15.62 -1.10
N VAL A 4 6.11 16.27 0.06
CA VAL A 4 6.19 15.60 1.36
C VAL A 4 4.77 15.36 1.87
N HIS A 5 4.50 14.12 2.28
CA HIS A 5 3.23 13.73 2.89
C HIS A 5 3.43 13.63 4.40
N LEU A 6 2.66 14.40 5.17
CA LEU A 6 2.67 14.36 6.63
C LEU A 6 1.31 13.87 7.14
N THR A 7 1.33 12.96 8.12
CA THR A 7 0.13 12.53 8.82
C THR A 7 0.09 13.19 10.20
N ARG A 8 -0.93 14.01 10.45
CA ARG A 8 -1.16 14.68 11.74
C ARG A 8 -2.22 13.94 12.54
N ALA A 9 -1.90 13.59 13.78
CA ALA A 9 -2.83 13.05 14.78
C ALA A 9 -3.87 14.09 15.21
N SER A 10 -4.80 14.42 14.31
CA SER A 10 -5.88 15.39 14.53
C SER A 10 -7.13 14.97 13.76
N SER A 11 -8.31 15.24 14.31
CA SER A 11 -9.60 14.90 13.68
C SER A 11 -10.05 15.86 12.58
N THR A 12 -9.37 16.99 12.39
CA THR A 12 -9.72 18.05 11.41
C THR A 12 -8.48 18.70 10.77
N GLY A 13 -8.67 19.36 9.62
CA GLY A 13 -7.67 20.28 9.03
C GLY A 13 -6.63 19.69 8.07
N GLY A 14 -7.03 18.73 7.22
CA GLY A 14 -6.19 18.29 6.08
C GLY A 14 -6.20 19.31 4.94
N GLY A 15 -5.08 19.43 4.23
CA GLY A 15 -4.95 20.39 3.13
C GLY A 15 -3.59 20.29 2.44
N GLY A 16 -3.54 20.71 1.17
CA GLY A 16 -2.32 20.78 0.38
C GLY A 16 -1.92 22.24 0.12
N LYS A 17 -0.69 22.64 0.48
CA LYS A 17 -0.08 23.91 0.04
C LYS A 17 1.30 23.66 -0.54
N ASN A 18 1.49 24.16 -1.76
CA ASN A 18 2.67 24.17 -2.66
C ASN A 18 3.61 22.95 -2.71
N GLU A 19 3.98 22.31 -1.60
CA GLU A 19 4.84 21.10 -1.55
C GLU A 19 4.49 20.12 -0.41
N LEU A 20 3.50 20.45 0.43
CA LEU A 20 3.12 19.68 1.61
C LEU A 20 1.66 19.22 1.51
N PHE A 21 1.44 17.91 1.65
CA PHE A 21 0.11 17.33 1.84
C PHE A 21 -0.04 16.83 3.28
N VAL A 22 -0.94 17.46 4.03
CA VAL A 22 -1.26 17.04 5.40
C VAL A 22 -2.50 16.15 5.39
N HIS A 23 -2.31 14.91 5.82
CA HIS A 23 -3.37 13.95 6.10
C HIS A 23 -3.76 14.05 7.57
N SER A 24 -5.05 14.21 7.86
CA SER A 24 -5.57 14.15 9.24
C SER A 24 -6.06 12.74 9.52
N ALA A 25 -5.44 12.08 10.51
CA ALA A 25 -5.72 10.70 10.85
C ALA A 25 -5.34 10.40 12.30
N SER A 26 -6.17 9.64 13.01
CA SER A 26 -5.74 9.02 14.27
C SER A 26 -4.60 8.03 13.98
N LEU A 27 -3.51 8.13 14.74
CA LEU A 27 -2.37 7.22 14.69
C LEU A 27 -2.24 6.57 16.07
N ASP A 28 -2.26 5.25 16.11
CA ASP A 28 -1.92 4.51 17.32
C ASP A 28 -0.40 4.42 17.47
N SER A 29 0.10 4.22 18.69
CA SER A 29 1.55 4.13 18.95
C SER A 29 2.26 3.02 18.17
N GLY A 30 1.55 1.94 17.85
CA GLY A 30 2.04 0.84 17.01
C GLY A 30 2.00 1.13 15.50
N GLU A 31 1.69 2.36 15.09
CA GLU A 31 1.67 2.81 13.69
C GLU A 31 2.75 3.87 13.40
N ILE A 32 3.61 4.15 14.38
CA ILE A 32 4.68 5.14 14.30
C ILE A 32 6.01 4.43 14.56
N GLU A 33 6.99 4.69 13.71
CA GLU A 33 8.37 4.24 13.85
C GLU A 33 9.31 5.44 13.77
N VAL A 34 10.56 5.28 14.22
CA VAL A 34 11.56 6.34 14.17
C VAL A 34 12.63 5.98 13.15
N VAL A 35 12.80 6.82 12.14
CA VAL A 35 13.87 6.73 11.14
C VAL A 35 14.72 7.99 11.26
N ASP A 36 16.02 7.81 11.53
CA ASP A 36 16.98 8.92 11.72
C ASP A 36 16.52 9.99 12.74
N GLY A 37 15.86 9.55 13.82
CA GLY A 37 15.33 10.44 14.86
C GLY A 37 14.01 11.14 14.52
N ILE A 38 13.43 10.86 13.35
CA ILE A 38 12.18 11.44 12.88
C ILE A 38 11.03 10.42 13.01
N PRO A 39 9.92 10.76 13.68
CA PRO A 39 8.75 9.89 13.72
C PRO A 39 8.06 9.85 12.35
N VAL A 40 7.95 8.65 11.80
CA VAL A 40 7.30 8.33 10.53
C VAL A 40 6.22 7.29 10.75
N THR A 41 5.28 7.16 9.81
CA THR A 41 4.33 6.04 9.85
C THR A 41 5.05 4.74 9.56
N CYS A 42 4.68 3.66 10.25
CA CYS A 42 5.17 2.33 9.91
C CYS A 42 4.83 1.96 8.46
N ALA A 43 5.56 1.03 7.86
CA ALA A 43 5.36 0.68 6.45
C ALA A 43 3.93 0.18 6.16
N ALA A 44 3.38 -0.67 7.04
CA ALA A 44 2.00 -1.15 6.90
C ALA A 44 0.99 0.00 6.93
N ARG A 45 1.16 0.95 7.86
CA ARG A 45 0.32 2.15 7.93
C ARG A 45 0.43 3.01 6.68
N THR A 46 1.65 3.20 6.19
CA THR A 46 1.92 3.96 4.97
C THR A 46 1.19 3.35 3.77
N VAL A 47 1.23 2.02 3.60
CA VAL A 47 0.49 1.33 2.53
C VAL A 47 -1.02 1.53 2.66
N ILE A 48 -1.58 1.44 3.87
CA ILE A 48 -3.01 1.68 4.09
C ILE A 48 -3.40 3.14 3.80
N ASP A 49 -2.60 4.11 4.22
CA ASP A 49 -2.86 5.53 3.97
C ASP A 49 -2.82 5.86 2.47
N ILE A 50 -1.88 5.27 1.72
CA ILE A 50 -1.86 5.34 0.25
C ILE A 50 -3.12 4.71 -0.32
N ALA A 51 -3.44 3.46 0.06
CA ALA A 51 -4.57 2.71 -0.50
C ALA A 51 -5.94 3.36 -0.24
N ARG A 52 -6.05 4.21 0.78
CA ARG A 52 -7.26 5.00 1.07
C ARG A 52 -7.39 6.25 0.20
N SER A 53 -6.30 6.72 -0.38
CA SER A 53 -6.18 8.06 -0.98
C SER A 53 -5.93 8.05 -2.48
N VAL A 54 -5.50 6.93 -3.06
CA VAL A 54 -5.18 6.81 -4.49
C VAL A 54 -6.13 5.85 -5.21
N PRO A 55 -6.21 5.89 -6.55
CA PRO A 55 -6.97 4.91 -7.33
C PRO A 55 -6.54 3.48 -7.06
N PHE A 56 -7.49 2.54 -7.18
CA PHE A 56 -7.30 1.12 -6.88
C PHE A 56 -6.04 0.50 -7.51
N GLU A 57 -5.80 0.77 -8.80
CA GLU A 57 -4.62 0.27 -9.51
C GLU A 57 -3.31 0.72 -8.83
N GLN A 58 -3.20 2.01 -8.50
CA GLN A 58 -2.00 2.56 -7.87
C GLN A 58 -1.79 1.97 -6.47
N ALA A 59 -2.88 1.77 -5.72
CA ALA A 59 -2.85 1.14 -4.41
C ALA A 59 -2.31 -0.29 -4.49
N VAL A 60 -2.78 -1.08 -5.47
CA VAL A 60 -2.32 -2.46 -5.70
C VAL A 60 -0.84 -2.48 -6.08
N VAL A 61 -0.40 -1.62 -7.00
CA VAL A 61 1.01 -1.55 -7.41
C VAL A 61 1.93 -1.27 -6.21
N VAL A 62 1.58 -0.30 -5.37
CA VAL A 62 2.38 0.03 -4.18
C VAL A 62 2.38 -1.13 -3.18
N GLY A 63 1.24 -1.74 -2.94
CA GLY A 63 1.11 -2.85 -2.01
C GLY A 63 1.82 -4.12 -2.45
N ASP A 64 1.74 -4.46 -3.75
CA ASP A 64 2.45 -5.58 -4.35
C ASP A 64 3.96 -5.40 -4.19
N ALA A 65 4.48 -4.21 -4.51
CA ALA A 65 5.91 -3.92 -4.34
C ALA A 65 6.36 -3.99 -2.88
N ALA A 66 5.54 -3.55 -1.93
CA ALA A 66 5.85 -3.63 -0.50
C ALA A 66 5.86 -5.09 0.00
N LEU A 67 4.90 -5.92 -0.44
CA LEU A 67 4.83 -7.34 -0.12
C LEU A 67 5.96 -8.15 -0.78
N GLN A 68 6.26 -7.87 -2.05
CA GLN A 68 7.31 -8.54 -2.81
C GLN A 68 8.69 -8.31 -2.18
N ARG A 69 8.92 -7.10 -1.66
CA ARG A 69 10.17 -6.72 -0.97
C ARG A 69 10.19 -7.10 0.50
N GLU A 70 9.16 -7.80 0.99
CA GLU A 70 9.00 -8.23 2.38
C GLU A 70 9.08 -7.07 3.39
N ILE A 71 8.75 -5.84 2.95
CA ILE A 71 8.69 -4.65 3.81
C ILE A 71 7.45 -4.71 4.72
N VAL A 72 6.40 -5.38 4.23
CA VAL A 72 5.17 -5.65 4.98
C VAL A 72 4.71 -7.06 4.70
N SER A 73 3.93 -7.62 5.62
CA SER A 73 3.21 -8.88 5.48
C SER A 73 1.71 -8.66 5.30
N LYS A 74 1.02 -9.66 4.74
CA LYS A 74 -0.45 -9.66 4.64
C LYS A 74 -1.12 -9.53 6.02
N ASN A 75 -0.53 -10.13 7.05
CA ASN A 75 -1.05 -10.05 8.42
C ASN A 75 -0.94 -8.64 9.00
N GLU A 76 0.20 -7.97 8.80
CA GLU A 76 0.38 -6.58 9.25
C GLU A 76 -0.59 -5.63 8.54
N LEU A 77 -0.81 -5.81 7.23
CA LEU A 77 -1.80 -5.04 6.48
C LEU A 77 -3.22 -5.27 7.01
N ALA A 78 -3.58 -6.52 7.33
CA ALA A 78 -4.89 -6.85 7.89
C ALA A 78 -5.10 -6.22 9.28
N LEU A 79 -4.12 -6.33 10.18
CA LEU A 79 -4.18 -5.70 11.51
C LEU A 79 -4.30 -4.18 11.41
N THR A 80 -3.54 -3.57 10.49
CA THR A 80 -3.56 -2.12 10.27
C THR A 80 -4.91 -1.66 9.69
N LEU A 81 -5.53 -2.44 8.80
CA LEU A 81 -6.89 -2.16 8.32
C LEU A 81 -7.91 -2.13 9.45
N GLU A 82 -7.80 -3.03 10.42
CA GLU A 82 -8.73 -3.09 11.56
C GLU A 82 -8.54 -1.92 12.55
N ARG A 83 -7.30 -1.45 12.71
CA ARG A 83 -7.01 -0.20 13.43
C ARG A 83 -7.60 1.02 12.70
N ALA A 84 -7.47 1.05 11.36
CA ALA A 84 -7.98 2.11 10.50
C ALA A 84 -9.48 2.00 10.15
N ARG A 85 -10.25 1.11 10.78
CA ARG A 85 -11.62 0.75 10.37
C ARG A 85 -12.63 1.90 10.25
N ASN A 86 -12.44 2.99 10.98
CA ASN A 86 -13.34 4.15 11.01
C ASN A 86 -12.88 5.29 10.09
N MET A 87 -11.80 5.09 9.35
CA MET A 87 -11.19 6.15 8.56
C MET A 87 -11.84 6.28 7.18
N LYS A 88 -11.92 7.51 6.67
CA LYS A 88 -12.38 7.77 5.30
C LYS A 88 -11.52 6.99 4.30
N GLY A 89 -12.16 6.36 3.32
CA GLY A 89 -11.50 5.58 2.26
C GLY A 89 -11.17 4.13 2.64
N ILE A 90 -11.50 3.66 3.84
CA ILE A 90 -11.11 2.32 4.30
C ILE A 90 -11.69 1.19 3.45
N ALA A 91 -12.90 1.34 2.92
CA ALA A 91 -13.50 0.35 2.02
C ALA A 91 -12.70 0.18 0.71
N ALA A 92 -12.09 1.26 0.21
CA ALA A 92 -11.20 1.19 -0.96
C ALA A 92 -9.90 0.46 -0.61
N ALA A 93 -9.31 0.77 0.54
CA ALA A 93 -8.11 0.09 1.02
C ALA A 93 -8.33 -1.41 1.28
N ARG A 94 -9.46 -1.80 1.88
CA ARG A 94 -9.83 -3.22 2.07
C ARG A 94 -9.86 -3.97 0.75
N ARG A 95 -10.48 -3.40 -0.29
CA ARG A 95 -10.50 -4.00 -1.63
C ARG A 95 -9.10 -4.12 -2.22
N ALA A 96 -8.28 -3.07 -2.12
CA ALA A 96 -6.92 -3.08 -2.64
C ALA A 96 -6.06 -4.13 -1.93
N VAL A 97 -6.07 -4.16 -0.59
CA VAL A 97 -5.30 -5.13 0.21
C VAL A 97 -5.72 -6.57 -0.07
N ALA A 98 -7.01 -6.83 -0.25
CA ALA A 98 -7.50 -8.15 -0.65
C ALA A 98 -6.94 -8.56 -2.02
N PHE A 99 -6.74 -7.60 -2.93
CA PHE A 99 -6.23 -7.84 -4.27
C PHE A 99 -4.69 -7.92 -4.35
N MET A 100 -3.94 -7.36 -3.41
CA MET A 100 -2.47 -7.36 -3.48
C MET A 100 -1.87 -8.78 -3.52
N ASP A 101 -0.71 -8.96 -4.14
CA ASP A 101 0.00 -10.24 -4.30
C ASP A 101 1.52 -10.02 -4.27
N SER A 102 2.22 -10.73 -3.39
CA SER A 102 3.68 -10.66 -3.27
C SER A 102 4.42 -11.22 -4.49
N ARG A 103 3.72 -11.97 -5.36
CA ARG A 103 4.32 -12.58 -6.54
C ARG A 103 4.53 -11.62 -7.70
N SER A 104 3.88 -10.45 -7.70
CA SER A 104 4.04 -9.48 -8.79
C SER A 104 5.43 -8.87 -8.74
N GLU A 105 6.23 -9.15 -9.78
CA GLU A 105 7.64 -8.76 -9.84
C GLU A 105 7.86 -7.40 -10.51
N SER A 106 6.81 -6.86 -11.14
CA SER A 106 6.86 -5.55 -11.78
C SER A 106 5.52 -4.82 -11.71
N VAL A 107 5.60 -3.49 -11.88
CA VAL A 107 4.41 -2.62 -12.03
C VAL A 107 3.52 -3.09 -13.18
N GLY A 108 4.11 -3.57 -14.29
CA GLY A 108 3.38 -4.06 -15.45
C GLY A 108 2.51 -5.28 -15.13
N GLU A 109 2.99 -6.18 -14.27
CA GLU A 109 2.25 -7.37 -13.83
C GLU A 109 1.09 -6.99 -12.91
N SER A 110 1.32 -6.14 -11.91
CA SER A 110 0.26 -5.62 -11.03
C SER A 110 -0.85 -4.93 -11.83
N ARG A 111 -0.48 -4.05 -12.77
CA ARG A 111 -1.44 -3.37 -13.66
C ARG A 111 -2.21 -4.34 -14.54
N SER A 112 -1.52 -5.32 -15.13
CA SER A 112 -2.16 -6.33 -15.96
C SER A 112 -3.20 -7.09 -15.14
N ARG A 113 -2.85 -7.55 -13.93
CA ARG A 113 -3.80 -8.23 -13.03
C ARG A 113 -5.03 -7.38 -12.73
N VAL A 114 -4.84 -6.10 -12.42
CA VAL A 114 -5.95 -5.16 -12.18
C VAL A 114 -6.82 -5.05 -13.43
N LEU A 115 -6.22 -4.87 -14.62
CA LEU A 115 -6.96 -4.77 -15.87
C LEU A 115 -7.80 -6.02 -16.14
N PHE A 116 -7.22 -7.21 -16.05
CA PHE A 116 -7.95 -8.47 -16.24
C PHE A 116 -9.11 -8.62 -15.25
N HIS A 117 -8.89 -8.30 -13.98
CA HIS A 117 -9.94 -8.32 -12.97
C HIS A 117 -11.08 -7.34 -13.30
N THR A 118 -10.77 -6.12 -13.73
CA THR A 118 -11.80 -5.13 -14.12
C THR A 118 -12.59 -5.52 -15.36
N GLN A 119 -12.00 -6.33 -16.25
CA GLN A 119 -12.66 -6.85 -17.45
C GLN A 119 -13.39 -8.19 -17.21
N GLY A 120 -13.39 -8.71 -15.97
CA GLY A 120 -14.03 -9.99 -15.64
C GLY A 120 -13.32 -11.23 -16.23
N VAL A 121 -12.06 -11.07 -16.65
CA VAL A 121 -11.24 -12.14 -17.24
C VAL A 121 -10.34 -12.74 -16.15
N ALA A 122 -10.07 -14.04 -16.22
CA ALA A 122 -9.18 -14.72 -15.28
C ALA A 122 -7.81 -14.02 -15.22
N SER A 123 -7.32 -13.78 -14.00
CA SER A 123 -6.04 -13.12 -13.78
C SER A 123 -4.87 -13.95 -14.36
N PRO A 124 -3.89 -13.32 -15.01
CA PRO A 124 -2.68 -13.99 -15.46
C PRO A 124 -1.96 -14.55 -14.24
N GLN A 125 -1.54 -15.81 -14.33
CA GLN A 125 -0.70 -16.38 -13.30
C GLN A 125 0.67 -15.69 -13.35
N CYS A 126 1.03 -15.06 -12.24
CA CYS A 126 2.35 -14.45 -12.08
C CYS A 126 3.42 -15.55 -12.18
N ARG A 127 4.50 -15.27 -12.93
CA ARG A 127 5.42 -16.28 -13.48
C ARG A 127 5.93 -17.24 -12.40
N LEU A 128 5.84 -18.54 -12.67
CA LEU A 128 6.60 -19.57 -11.95
C LEU A 128 8.10 -19.25 -12.10
N LYS A 129 8.83 -19.14 -10.99
CA LYS A 129 10.28 -18.95 -10.99
C LYS A 129 10.92 -20.07 -11.81
N SER A 130 11.46 -19.74 -12.98
CA SER A 130 12.25 -20.69 -13.75
C SER A 130 13.59 -20.85 -13.05
N THR A 131 13.76 -21.94 -12.30
CA THR A 131 15.08 -22.38 -11.84
C THR A 131 15.88 -22.76 -13.07
N THR A 132 16.70 -21.85 -13.58
CA THR A 132 17.69 -22.17 -14.60
C THR A 132 18.75 -23.07 -13.98
N ARG A 133 18.51 -24.38 -14.03
CA ARG A 133 19.53 -25.39 -13.70
C ARG A 133 20.52 -25.39 -14.86
N SER A 134 21.60 -24.62 -14.71
CA SER A 134 22.74 -24.68 -15.62
C SER A 134 23.29 -26.10 -15.58
N ILE A 135 23.08 -26.86 -16.65
CA ILE A 135 23.77 -28.12 -16.89
C ILE A 135 25.20 -27.75 -17.27
N ARG A 136 26.14 -28.03 -16.37
CA ARG A 136 27.55 -28.23 -16.70
C ARG A 136 27.93 -29.62 -16.23
#